data_AF-A0AAU1VAP4-F1
#
_entry.id   AF-A0AAU1VAP4-F1
#
_cell.length_a   1.000
_cell.length_b   1.000
_cell.length_c   1.000
_cell.angle_alpha   90.00
_cell.angle_beta   90.00
_cell.angle_gamma   90.00
#
_symmetry.space_group_name_H-M   'P 1'
#
loop_
_entity.id
_entity.type
_entity.pdbx_description
1 polymer ?
#
loop_
_entity_poly.entity_id
_entity_poly.type
_entity_poly.pdbx_seq_one_letter_code
_entity_poly.pdbx_strand_id
1 'polypeptide(L)'
;MANGVGRRPGVDLDSGVEDATLLVLEWLGEQGVGAMIRVDAERMREGQPAWTFAASGGPLAGGMRADGASAAECMGRALHGLREAGLVVPF
;
A
#
# COMPACT_ATOMS: atom_id res chain seq x y z
N MET A 1 15.97 -26.02 -33.55
CA MET A 1 15.10 -26.45 -32.44
C MET A 1 15.19 -25.38 -31.37
N ALA A 2 14.08 -24.72 -31.04
CA ALA A 2 14.07 -23.50 -30.22
C ALA A 2 14.08 -23.84 -28.72
N ASN A 3 14.94 -23.13 -27.98
CA ASN A 3 15.07 -23.20 -26.53
C ASN A 3 13.75 -22.81 -25.85
N GLY A 4 13.24 -23.71 -25.00
CA GLY A 4 12.11 -23.45 -24.12
C GLY A 4 12.50 -22.43 -23.05
N VAL A 5 12.14 -21.16 -23.27
CA VAL A 5 12.17 -20.13 -22.24
C VAL A 5 11.18 -20.54 -21.15
N GLY A 6 11.73 -20.89 -19.99
CA GLY A 6 10.95 -21.14 -18.78
C GLY A 6 10.09 -19.93 -18.44
N ARG A 7 8.78 -20.08 -18.59
CA ARG A 7 7.80 -19.10 -18.14
C ARG A 7 7.80 -19.14 -16.61
N ARG A 8 8.56 -18.26 -15.95
CA ARG A 8 8.40 -18.03 -14.51
C ARG A 8 6.95 -17.60 -14.27
N PRO A 9 6.20 -18.22 -13.35
CA PRO A 9 4.92 -17.68 -12.94
C PRO A 9 5.18 -16.26 -12.44
N GLY A 10 4.58 -15.26 -13.09
CA GLY A 10 4.55 -13.92 -12.54
C GLY A 10 3.84 -14.04 -11.20
N VAL A 11 4.56 -13.83 -10.10
CA VAL A 11 3.95 -13.70 -8.79
C VAL A 11 2.98 -12.53 -8.94
N ASP A 12 1.69 -12.79 -8.80
CA ASP A 12 0.71 -11.73 -8.83
C ASP A 12 0.91 -10.90 -7.55
N LEU A 13 1.69 -9.82 -7.67
CA LEU A 13 2.07 -8.97 -6.55
C LEU A 13 0.84 -8.27 -5.93
N ASP A 14 -0.29 -8.29 -6.63
CA ASP A 14 -1.56 -7.76 -6.14
C ASP A 14 -2.42 -8.85 -5.43
N SER A 15 -2.09 -10.14 -5.57
CA SER A 15 -2.82 -11.21 -4.87
C SER A 15 -2.71 -11.05 -3.35
N GLY A 16 -3.83 -10.79 -2.70
CA GLY A 16 -3.94 -10.59 -1.23
C GLY A 16 -3.79 -9.14 -0.76
N VAL A 17 -3.47 -8.19 -1.65
CA VAL A 17 -3.36 -6.77 -1.29
C VAL A 17 -4.72 -6.20 -0.90
N GLU A 18 -5.80 -6.60 -1.56
CA GLU A 18 -7.16 -6.14 -1.24
C GLU A 18 -7.54 -6.46 0.22
N ASP A 19 -7.49 -7.74 0.59
CA ASP A 19 -7.82 -8.20 1.94
C ASP A 19 -6.89 -7.59 3.00
N ALA A 20 -5.58 -7.57 2.74
CA ALA A 20 -4.62 -6.96 3.65
C ALA A 20 -4.87 -5.46 3.83
N THR A 21 -5.21 -4.74 2.76
CA THR A 21 -5.47 -3.29 2.82
C THR A 21 -6.65 -2.99 3.72
N LEU A 22 -7.76 -3.72 3.60
CA LEU A 22 -8.94 -3.49 4.43
C LEU A 22 -8.65 -3.78 5.91
N LEU A 23 -7.94 -4.88 6.20
CA LEU A 23 -7.54 -5.22 7.58
C LEU A 23 -6.60 -4.17 8.19
N VAL A 24 -5.65 -3.62 7.41
CA VAL A 24 -4.78 -2.53 7.86
C VAL A 24 -5.61 -1.30 8.23
N LEU A 25 -6.53 -0.90 7.36
CA LEU A 25 -7.33 0.30 7.55
C LEU A 25 -8.24 0.20 8.77
N GLU A 26 -8.88 -0.96 8.96
CA GLU A 26 -9.71 -1.24 10.14
C GLU A 26 -8.87 -1.17 11.43
N TRP A 27 -7.75 -1.89 11.47
CA TRP A 27 -6.86 -1.89 12.63
C TRP A 27 -6.36 -0.48 12.97
N LEU A 28 -5.96 0.32 11.97
CA LEU A 28 -5.55 1.72 12.18
C LEU A 28 -6.67 2.56 12.78
N GLY A 29 -7.91 2.38 12.30
CA GLY A 29 -9.09 3.04 12.86
C GLY A 29 -9.29 2.70 14.34
N GLU A 30 -9.12 1.43 14.72
CA GLU A 30 -9.19 0.99 16.13
C GLU A 30 -8.09 1.63 16.99
N GLN A 31 -6.93 1.97 16.42
CA GLN A 31 -5.85 2.69 17.11
C GLN A 31 -6.08 4.20 17.17
N GLY A 32 -7.21 4.71 16.68
CA GLY A 32 -7.50 6.15 16.59
C GLY A 32 -6.70 6.87 15.50
N VAL A 33 -6.20 6.14 14.51
CA VAL A 33 -5.52 6.68 13.33
C VAL A 33 -6.53 6.81 12.19
N GLY A 34 -6.72 8.03 11.69
CA GLY A 34 -7.45 8.25 10.44
C GLY A 34 -6.58 7.82 9.28
N ALA A 35 -7.02 6.83 8.50
CA ALA A 35 -6.27 6.27 7.38
C ALA A 35 -7.12 6.19 6.11
N MET A 36 -6.49 6.35 4.96
CA MET A 36 -7.18 6.34 3.68
C MET A 36 -6.25 5.86 2.56
N ILE A 37 -6.82 5.16 1.58
CA ILE A 37 -6.18 4.85 0.30
C ILE A 37 -7.02 5.41 -0.85
N ARG A 38 -6.39 6.11 -1.81
CA ARG A 38 -7.04 6.61 -3.04
C ARG A 38 -6.22 6.29 -4.26
N VAL A 39 -6.92 6.29 -5.39
CA VAL A 39 -6.36 6.41 -6.72
C VAL A 39 -6.68 7.80 -7.30
N ASP A 40 -5.69 8.43 -7.91
CA ASP A 40 -5.82 9.70 -8.63
C ASP A 40 -5.96 9.41 -10.14
N ALA A 41 -7.16 9.62 -10.69
CA ALA A 41 -7.47 9.26 -12.07
C ALA A 41 -6.67 10.05 -13.10
N GLU A 42 -6.32 11.30 -12.80
CA GLU A 42 -5.55 12.14 -13.71
C GLU A 42 -4.10 11.66 -13.78
N ARG A 43 -3.48 11.39 -12.61
CA ARG A 43 -2.15 10.78 -12.57
C ARG A 43 -2.11 9.43 -13.26
N MET A 44 -3.16 8.62 -13.11
CA MET A 44 -3.25 7.33 -13.78
C MET A 44 -3.28 7.48 -15.31
N ARG A 45 -4.04 8.46 -15.82
CA ARG A 45 -4.10 8.77 -17.24
C ARG A 45 -2.75 9.26 -17.78
N GLU A 46 -1.98 9.96 -16.97
CA GLU A 46 -0.65 10.47 -17.30
C GLU A 46 0.49 9.43 -17.09
N GLY A 47 0.18 8.22 -16.61
CA GLY A 47 1.20 7.20 -16.31
C GLY A 47 2.09 7.53 -15.11
N GLN A 48 1.63 8.41 -14.21
CA GLN A 48 2.32 8.78 -12.98
C GLN A 48 1.88 7.89 -11.80
N PRO A 49 2.63 7.87 -10.67
CA PRO A 49 2.17 7.23 -9.42
C PRO A 49 0.81 7.77 -8.97
N ALA A 50 -0.23 6.97 -9.16
CA ALA A 50 -1.62 7.36 -8.96
C ALA A 50 -2.17 6.95 -7.60
N TRP A 51 -1.57 5.94 -6.95
CA TRP A 51 -2.01 5.46 -5.66
C TRP A 51 -1.38 6.26 -4.53
N THR A 52 -2.20 6.62 -3.56
CA THR A 52 -1.78 7.31 -2.34
C THR A 52 -2.41 6.64 -1.13
N PHE A 53 -1.58 6.29 -0.16
CA PHE A 53 -1.98 6.00 1.21
C PHE A 53 -1.62 7.21 2.09
N ALA A 54 -2.54 7.63 2.95
CA ALA A 54 -2.29 8.66 3.95
C ALA A 54 -2.87 8.24 5.30
N ALA A 55 -2.13 8.50 6.37
CA ALA A 55 -2.55 8.22 7.73
C ALA A 55 -2.12 9.34 8.68
N SER A 56 -2.95 9.69 9.66
CA SER A 56 -2.64 10.72 10.64
C SER A 56 -3.49 10.57 11.91
N GLY A 57 -3.02 11.17 13.00
CA GLY A 57 -3.69 11.09 14.29
C GLY A 57 -3.23 9.88 15.11
N GLY A 58 -3.79 9.73 16.32
CA GLY A 58 -3.34 8.73 17.29
C GLY A 58 -1.83 8.82 17.53
N PRO A 59 -1.08 7.70 17.46
CA PRO A 59 0.37 7.67 17.63
C PRO A 59 1.16 8.35 16.47
N LEU A 60 0.51 8.70 15.35
CA LEU A 60 1.15 9.37 14.20
C LEU A 60 1.03 10.90 14.29
N ALA A 61 1.82 11.51 15.20
CA ALA A 61 1.78 12.95 15.44
C ALA A 61 2.11 13.81 14.19
N GLY A 62 3.02 13.34 13.32
CA GLY A 62 3.38 14.02 12.07
C GLY A 62 2.55 13.59 10.85
N GLY A 63 1.67 12.60 11.02
CA GLY A 63 1.07 11.87 9.90
C GLY A 63 2.09 11.19 9.00
N MET A 64 1.61 10.52 7.96
CA MET A 64 2.43 9.94 6.91
C MET A 64 1.70 9.85 5.58
N ARG A 65 2.47 9.78 4.51
CA ARG A 65 2.00 9.57 3.15
C ARG A 65 2.93 8.59 2.44
N ALA A 66 2.34 7.65 1.69
CA ALA A 66 3.06 6.79 0.76
C ALA A 66 2.38 6.85 -0.61
N ASP A 67 3.18 7.00 -1.67
CA ASP A 67 2.71 6.98 -3.06
C ASP A 67 3.27 5.76 -3.81
N GLY A 68 2.50 5.22 -4.75
CA GLY A 68 2.90 4.07 -5.57
C GLY A 68 2.26 4.07 -6.96
N ALA A 69 2.87 3.36 -7.89
CA ALA A 69 2.33 3.12 -9.22
C ALA A 69 1.21 2.07 -9.22
N SER A 70 1.22 1.15 -8.25
CA SER A 70 0.14 0.18 -7.97
C SER A 70 -0.33 0.24 -6.52
N ALA A 71 -1.46 -0.41 -6.23
CA ALA A 71 -1.95 -0.60 -4.87
C ALA A 71 -0.93 -1.36 -4.00
N ALA A 72 -0.35 -2.45 -4.53
CA ALA A 72 0.70 -3.22 -3.84
C ALA A 72 1.91 -2.37 -3.46
N GLU A 73 2.44 -1.58 -4.41
CA GLU A 73 3.61 -0.75 -4.15
C GLU A 73 3.30 0.33 -3.10
N CYS A 74 2.15 0.98 -3.22
CA CYS A 74 1.69 1.99 -2.28
C CYS A 74 1.56 1.41 -0.86
N MET A 75 0.91 0.26 -0.72
CA MET A 75 0.73 -0.41 0.57
C MET A 75 2.03 -0.97 1.14
N GLY A 76 2.91 -1.53 0.31
CA GLY A 76 4.23 -1.98 0.77
C GLY A 76 5.04 -0.85 1.40
N ARG A 77 5.04 0.34 0.77
CA ARG A 77 5.67 1.55 1.31
C ARG A 77 4.97 2.07 2.57
N ALA A 78 3.64 2.05 2.59
CA ALA A 78 2.86 2.46 3.76
C ALA A 78 3.16 1.58 4.99
N LEU A 79 3.13 0.25 4.82
CA LEU A 79 3.43 -0.71 5.88
C LEU A 79 4.86 -0.55 6.40
N HIS A 80 5.82 -0.26 5.52
CA HIS A 80 7.18 0.05 5.94
C HIS A 80 7.21 1.31 6.83
N GLY A 81 6.63 2.42 6.37
CA GLY A 81 6.62 3.67 7.13
C GLY A 81 5.85 3.59 8.46
N LEU A 82 4.75 2.83 8.52
CA LEU A 82 4.02 2.58 9.76
C LEU A 82 4.87 1.85 10.80
N ARG A 83 5.65 0.85 10.37
CA ARG A 83 6.59 0.12 11.25
C ARG A 83 7.72 1.01 11.73
N GLU A 84 8.27 1.87 10.88
CA GLU A 84 9.28 2.87 11.29
C GLU A 84 8.73 3.88 12.30
N ALA A 85 7.44 4.23 12.17
CA ALA A 85 6.74 5.07 13.14
C ALA A 85 6.36 4.34 14.44
N GLY A 86 6.72 3.06 14.58
CA GLY A 86 6.50 2.27 15.80
C GLY A 86 5.13 1.63 15.91
N LEU A 87 4.31 1.64 14.85
CA LEU A 87 3.06 0.88 14.83
C LEU A 87 3.33 -0.58 14.48
N VAL A 88 2.91 -1.49 15.37
CA VAL A 88 2.96 -2.94 15.14
C VAL A 88 1.73 -3.35 14.33
N VAL A 89 1.82 -3.07 13.04
CA VAL A 89 0.75 -3.37 12.08
C VAL A 89 0.67 -4.90 11.88
N PRO A 90 -0.52 -5.54 11.89
CA PRO A 90 -0.65 -7.01 11.97
C PRO A 90 -0.44 -7.75 10.63
N PHE A 91 0.72 -7.59 9.96
CA PHE A 91 1.09 -8.27 8.70
C PHE A 91 2.60 -8.39 8.52
#